data_AF-A0A1Y3MX20-F1
#
_entry.id   AF-A0A1Y3MX20-F1
#
_cell.length_a   1.000
_cell.length_b   1.000
_cell.length_c   1.000
_cell.angle_alpha   90.00
_cell.angle_beta   90.00
_cell.angle_gamma   90.00
#
_symmetry.space_group_name_H-M   'P 1'
#
loop_
_entity.id
_entity.type
_entity.pdbx_description
1 polymer ?
#
loop_
_entity_poly.entity_id
_entity_poly.type
_entity_poly.pdbx_seq_one_letter_code
_entity_poly.pdbx_strand_id
1 'polypeptide(L)' 'MKRRKNLRLYPDLIQRIPEKIHKDKTIKGIKHYLLSWKGFDDNERSWVSQDQITDKQLIQEYINKSKK' A
#
# COMPACT_ATOMS: atom_id res chain seq x y z
N MET A 1 -8.95 -30.17 20.20
CA MET A 1 -9.41 -28.83 19.81
C MET A 1 -8.27 -28.07 19.14
N LYS A 2 -8.26 -27.94 17.81
CA LYS A 2 -7.21 -27.19 17.11
C LYS A 2 -7.52 -25.70 17.23
N ARG A 3 -6.72 -24.95 18.00
CA ARG A 3 -6.67 -23.49 17.95
C ARG A 3 -6.70 -23.11 16.47
N ARG A 4 -7.70 -22.35 16.02
CA ARG A 4 -7.68 -21.70 14.71
C ARG A 4 -6.41 -20.86 14.72
N LYS A 5 -5.34 -21.38 14.10
CA LYS A 5 -4.12 -20.63 13.90
C LYS A 5 -4.58 -19.46 13.04
N ASN A 6 -4.65 -18.27 13.63
CA ASN A 6 -4.87 -17.04 12.90
C ASN A 6 -3.93 -17.11 11.70
N LEU A 7 -4.48 -17.30 10.50
CA LEU A 7 -3.72 -17.18 9.27
C LEU A 7 -3.30 -15.71 9.24
N ARG A 8 -2.11 -15.42 9.77
CA ARG A 8 -1.36 -14.25 9.37
C ARG A 8 -0.95 -14.54 7.93
N LEU A 9 -1.84 -14.23 7.00
CA LEU A 9 -1.48 -14.09 5.61
C LEU A 9 -0.39 -13.02 5.61
N TYR A 10 0.86 -13.44 5.39
CA TYR A 10 1.95 -12.51 5.20
C TYR A 10 1.64 -11.73 3.91
N PRO A 11 1.44 -10.41 3.97
CA PRO A 11 1.13 -9.60 2.78
C PRO A 11 2.29 -9.56 1.77
N ASP A 12 3.47 -10.05 2.15
CA ASP A 12 4.70 -10.02 1.34
C ASP A 12 4.72 -11.04 0.17
N LEU A 13 3.72 -11.93 0.04
CA LEU A 13 3.70 -12.97 -1.01
C LEU A 13 2.70 -12.73 -2.14
N ILE A 14 1.85 -11.70 -2.07
CA ILE A 14 0.93 -11.39 -3.17
C ILE A 14 1.54 -10.24 -3.96
N GLN A 15 2.17 -10.56 -5.10
CA GLN A 15 2.61 -9.56 -6.08
C GLN A 15 1.39 -8.87 -6.69
N ARG A 16 0.86 -7.87 -6.00
CA ARG A 16 -0.20 -7.01 -6.51
C ARG A 16 0.44 -5.84 -7.22
N ILE A 17 -0.05 -5.51 -8.41
CA ILE A 17 0.45 -4.35 -9.17
C ILE A 17 -0.20 -3.10 -8.57
N PRO A 18 0.57 -2.19 -7.96
CA PRO A 18 0.02 -0.93 -7.48
C PRO A 18 -0.46 -0.11 -8.68
N GLU A 19 -1.70 0.35 -8.61
CA GLU A 19 -2.31 1.14 -9.69
C GLU A 19 -2.20 2.63 -9.40
N LYS A 20 -2.53 3.04 -8.17
CA LYS A 20 -2.59 4.46 -7.81
C LYS A 20 -2.45 4.71 -6.32
N ILE A 21 -1.80 5.81 -5.96
CA ILE A 21 -1.77 6.32 -4.58
C ILE A 21 -2.92 7.30 -4.37
N HIS A 22 -3.69 7.07 -3.31
CA HIS A 22 -4.84 7.91 -2.94
C HIS A 22 -4.56 8.84 -1.77
N LYS A 23 -3.82 8.33 -0.78
CA LYS A 23 -3.53 9.04 0.47
C LYS A 23 -2.13 8.70 0.94
N ASP A 24 -1.57 9.58 1.73
CA ASP A 24 -0.37 9.33 2.51
C ASP A 24 -0.61 9.65 3.99
N LYS A 25 0.20 9.03 4.85
CA LYS A 25 0.27 9.35 6.27
C LYS A 25 1.68 9.09 6.77
N THR A 26 2.09 9.84 7.79
CA THR A 26 3.38 9.62 8.45
C THR A 26 3.11 9.06 9.84
N ILE A 27 3.65 7.87 10.14
CA ILE A 27 3.54 7.24 11.45
C ILE A 27 4.96 7.00 11.96
N LYS A 28 5.30 7.57 13.13
CA LYS A 28 6.64 7.43 13.74
C LYS A 28 7.79 7.80 12.79
N GLY A 29 7.59 8.82 11.94
CA GLY A 29 8.58 9.25 10.94
C GLY A 29 8.63 8.39 9.66
N ILE A 30 7.87 7.30 9.59
CA ILE A 30 7.77 6.44 8.41
C ILE A 30 6.56 6.88 7.58
N LYS A 31 6.78 7.15 6.29
CA LYS A 31 5.70 7.42 5.35
C LYS A 31 5.04 6.12 4.91
N HIS A 32 3.71 6.13 4.98
CA HIS A 32 2.85 5.09 4.46
C HIS A 32 1.92 5.69 3.40
N TYR A 33 1.67 4.92 2.35
CA TYR A 33 0.81 5.30 1.24
C TYR A 33 -0.33 4.31 1.11
N LEU A 34 -1.53 4.82 0.85
CA LEU A 34 -2.71 4.02 0.56
C LEU A 34 -2.79 3.78 -0.94
N LEU A 35 -2.58 2.53 -1.34
CA LEU A 35 -2.57 2.11 -2.74
C LEU A 35 -3.89 1.44 -3.10
N SER A 36 -4.38 1.70 -4.31
CA SER A 36 -5.30 0.80 -5.00
C SER A 36 -4.51 -0.19 -5.85
N TRP A 37 -5.03 -1.40 -5.96
CA TRP A 37 -4.39 -2.51 -6.66
C TRP A 37 -5.13 -2.78 -7.96
N LYS A 38 -4.37 -3.04 -9.02
CA LYS A 38 -4.95 -3.31 -10.34
C LYS A 38 -5.84 -4.56 -10.30
N GLY A 39 -7.08 -4.42 -10.76
CA GLY A 39 -8.05 -5.53 -10.81
C GLY A 39 -8.70 -5.87 -9.48
N PHE A 40 -8.54 -5.01 -8.46
CA PHE A 40 -9.22 -5.14 -7.18
C PHE A 40 -10.06 -3.92 -6.87
N ASP A 41 -11.16 -4.13 -6.16
CA ASP A 41 -12.05 -3.05 -5.75
C ASP A 41 -11.38 -2.07 -4.79
N ASP A 42 -11.96 -0.87 -4.71
CA ASP A 42 -11.54 0.20 -3.81
C ASP A 42 -11.58 -0.17 -2.32
N ASN A 43 -12.31 -1.23 -1.97
CA ASN A 43 -12.37 -1.77 -0.62
C ASN A 43 -11.12 -2.57 -0.24
N GLU A 44 -10.32 -3.01 -1.22
CA GLU A 44 -9.07 -3.77 -1.00
C GLU A 44 -7.83 -2.86 -0.91
N ARG A 45 -8.03 -1.54 -0.88
CA ARG A 45 -6.95 -0.56 -0.73
C ARG A 45 -6.17 -0.83 0.57
N SER A 46 -4.85 -0.86 0.45
CA SER A 46 -3.97 -1.26 1.56
C SER A 46 -2.92 -0.18 1.82
N TRP A 47 -2.58 0.01 3.11
CA TRP A 47 -1.50 0.90 3.51
C TRP A 47 -0.16 0.18 3.40
N VAL A 48 0.73 0.72 2.57
CA VAL A 48 2.06 0.17 2.31
C VAL A 48 3.10 1.21 2.69
N SER A 49 4.21 0.76 3.26
CA SER A 49 5.31 1.66 3.62
C SER A 49 6.02 2.16 2.36
N GLN A 50 6.61 3.35 2.42
CA GLN A 50 7.39 3.91 1.30
C GLN A 50 8.49 2.95 0.81
N ASP A 51 9.09 2.18 1.72
CA ASP A 51 10.18 1.26 1.42
C ASP A 51 9.71 0.01 0.63
N GLN A 52 8.47 -0.43 0.87
CA GLN A 52 7.86 -1.55 0.15
C GLN A 52 7.39 -1.17 -1.27
N ILE A 53 7.27 0.12 -1.58
CA ILE A 53 6.88 0.58 -2.91
C ILE A 53 8.12 0.65 -3.78
N THR A 54 8.31 -0.37 -4.63
CA THR A 54 9.41 -0.41 -5.58
C THR A 54 9.28 0.67 -6.66
N ASP A 55 8.05 0.98 -7.06
CA ASP A 55 7.78 1.98 -8.09
C ASP A 55 7.75 3.40 -7.52
N LYS A 56 8.90 4.07 -7.59
CA LYS A 56 9.07 5.45 -7.15
C LYS A 56 8.30 6.47 -8.00
N GLN A 57 7.92 6.12 -9.23
CA GLN A 57 7.23 7.05 -10.13
C GLN A 57 5.81 7.34 -9.62
N LEU A 58 5.12 6.32 -9.11
CA LEU A 58 3.81 6.45 -8.47
C LEU A 58 3.86 7.44 -7.29
N ILE A 59 4.91 7.35 -6.46
CA ILE A 59 5.11 8.26 -5.33
C ILE A 59 5.37 9.68 -5.82
N GLN A 60 6.22 9.86 -6.83
CA GLN A 60 6.52 11.17 -7.40
C GLN A 60 5.27 11.84 -8.00
N GLU A 61 4.47 11.09 -8.76
CA GLU A 61 3.23 11.59 -9.34
C GLU A 61 2.26 12.10 -8.27
N TYR A 62 2.08 11.32 -7.20
CA TYR A 62 1.25 11.70 -6.07
C TYR A 62 1.78 12.97 -5.36
N ILE A 63 3.09 13.04 -5.09
CA ILE A 63 3.71 14.20 -4.45
C ILE A 63 3.58 15.44 -5.33
N ASN A 64 3.77 15.31 -6.64
CA ASN A 64 3.66 16.42 -7.58
C ASN A 64 2.23 16.96 -7.63
N LYS A 65 1.22 16.08 -7.59
CA LYS A 65 -0.18 16.46 -7.56
C LYS A 65 -0.58 17.14 -6.25
N SER A 66 -0.01 16.72 -5.12
CA SER A 66 -0.30 17.31 -3.80
C SER A 66 0.37 18.67 -3.55
N LYS A 67 1.37 19.05 -4.34
CA LYS A 67 2.09 20.33 -4.21
C LYS A 67 1.47 21.48 -5.01
N LYS A 68 0.37 21.24 -5.71
CA LYS A 68 -0.32 22.24 -6.53
C LYS A 68 -1.57 22.74 -5.81
#